data_AF-A0A962KAH2-F1
#
_entry.id   AF-A0A962KAH2-F1
#
_cell.length_a   1.000
_cell.length_b   1.000
_cell.length_c   1.000
_cell.angle_alpha   90.00
_cell.angle_beta   90.00
_cell.angle_gamma   90.00
#
_symmetry.space_group_name_H-M   'P 1'
#
loop_
_entity.id
_entity.type
_entity.pdbx_description
1 polymer ?
#
loop_
_entity_poly.entity_id
_entity_poly.type
_entity_poly.pdbx_seq_one_letter_code
_entity_poly.pdbx_strand_id
1 'polypeptide(L)'
;MSAVLEFETTNGKYQRVSVIIHWLTVLLMVAIYASIEIHQELQRGTTLRRLTEDWHIYLGLTLIPIVIYRALVILRSPIPPIIPAQANWERLAVKLM
;
A
#
# COMPACT_ATOMS: atom_id res chain seq x y z
N MET A 1 -15.01 33.04 21.66
CA MET A 1 -13.57 33.02 21.32
C MET A 1 -13.06 31.57 21.40
N SER A 2 -13.66 30.59 20.72
CA SER A 2 -13.35 30.14 19.34
C SER A 2 -11.88 29.81 19.01
N ALA A 3 -10.92 29.94 19.94
CA ALA A 3 -9.51 29.68 19.68
C ALA A 3 -9.00 28.31 20.18
N VAL A 4 -9.80 27.59 20.97
CA VAL A 4 -9.36 26.33 21.63
C VAL A 4 -9.63 25.08 20.77
N LEU A 5 -10.44 25.18 19.71
CA LEU A 5 -10.80 24.02 18.87
C LEU A 5 -9.99 23.90 17.57
N GLU A 6 -9.09 24.83 17.26
CA GLU A 6 -8.45 24.90 15.94
C GLU A 6 -7.13 24.09 15.82
N PHE A 7 -6.50 23.64 16.92
CA PHE A 7 -5.12 23.11 16.88
C PHE A 7 -4.89 21.70 17.47
N GLU A 8 -5.92 20.90 17.71
CA GLU A 8 -5.77 19.48 18.09
C GLU A 8 -5.86 18.54 16.86
N THR A 9 -5.15 18.87 15.76
CA THR A 9 -5.05 17.98 14.58
C THR A 9 -3.63 17.47 14.32
N THR A 10 -2.71 17.62 15.27
CA THR A 10 -1.29 17.26 15.11
C THR A 10 -0.82 16.22 16.13
N ASN A 11 -1.63 15.18 16.33
CA ASN A 11 -1.17 13.99 17.06
C ASN A 11 -0.37 13.10 16.10
N GLY A 12 0.90 12.82 16.43
CA GLY A 12 1.90 12.04 15.66
C GLY A 12 1.51 10.60 15.31
N LYS A 13 0.38 10.44 14.63
CA LYS A 13 -0.16 9.21 14.07
C LYS A 13 0.05 9.26 12.57
N TYR A 14 0.38 8.10 11.99
CA TYR A 14 0.42 7.95 10.53
C TYR A 14 -0.81 8.60 9.90
N GLN A 15 -0.61 9.37 8.83
CA GLN A 15 -1.72 9.98 8.10
C GLN A 15 -2.72 8.88 7.77
N ARG A 16 -4.01 9.05 8.12
CA ARG A 16 -5.04 8.01 7.89
C ARG A 16 -5.05 7.52 6.45
N VAL A 17 -4.76 8.41 5.50
CA VAL A 17 -4.59 8.12 4.08
C VAL A 17 -3.49 7.09 3.83
N SER A 18 -2.35 7.20 4.50
CA SER A 18 -1.23 6.24 4.40
C SER A 18 -1.64 4.85 4.91
N VAL A 19 -2.39 4.78 6.02
CA VAL A 19 -2.91 3.52 6.57
C VAL A 19 -3.89 2.86 5.60
N ILE A 20 -4.84 3.62 5.05
CA ILE A 20 -5.81 3.12 4.08
C ILE A 20 -5.11 2.59 2.83
N ILE A 21 -4.18 3.36 2.26
CA ILE A 21 -3.43 2.97 1.07
C ILE A 21 -2.59 1.72 1.31
N HIS A 22 -2.00 1.58 2.50
CA HIS A 22 -1.24 0.38 2.85
C HIS A 22 -2.11 -0.87 2.87
N TRP A 23 -3.24 -0.84 3.59
CA TRP A 23 -4.16 -1.98 3.63
C TRP A 23 -4.81 -2.27 2.28
N LEU A 24 -5.12 -1.23 1.50
CA LEU A 24 -5.60 -1.38 0.13
C LEU A 24 -4.57 -2.12 -0.75
N THR A 25 -3.29 -1.81 -0.60
CA THR A 25 -2.20 -2.51 -1.31
C THR A 25 -2.19 -4.00 -0.96
N VAL A 26 -2.36 -4.35 0.33
CA VAL A 26 -2.41 -5.75 0.79
C VAL A 26 -3.61 -6.47 0.18
N LEU A 27 -4.79 -5.86 0.22
CA LEU A 27 -6.03 -6.46 -0.31
C LEU A 27 -5.96 -6.66 -1.84
N LEU A 28 -5.42 -5.68 -2.56
CA LEU A 28 -5.16 -5.80 -4.01
C LEU A 28 -4.18 -6.93 -4.30
N MET A 29 -3.12 -7.07 -3.52
CA MET A 29 -2.14 -8.14 -3.70
C MET A 29 -2.79 -9.52 -3.53
N VAL A 30 -3.62 -9.70 -2.50
CA VAL A 30 -4.39 -10.94 -2.29
C VAL A 30 -5.31 -11.22 -3.47
N ALA A 31 -6.04 -10.22 -3.98
CA ALA A 31 -6.94 -10.39 -5.12
C ALA A 31 -6.19 -10.78 -6.42
N ILE A 32 -5.02 -10.19 -6.65
CA ILE A 32 -4.16 -10.48 -7.81
C ILE A 32 -3.67 -11.93 -7.77
N TYR A 33 -3.18 -12.39 -6.59
CA TYR A 33 -2.74 -13.78 -6.40
C TYR A 33 -3.90 -14.76 -6.51
N ALA A 34 -5.03 -14.47 -5.87
CA ALA A 34 -6.24 -15.29 -5.96
C ALA A 34 -6.71 -15.42 -7.42
N SER A 35 -6.59 -14.36 -8.22
CA SER A 35 -6.93 -14.41 -9.64
C SER A 35 -6.02 -15.39 -10.41
N ILE A 36 -4.70 -15.38 -10.16
CA ILE A 36 -3.81 -16.36 -10.80
C ILE A 36 -4.14 -17.79 -10.37
N GLU A 37 -4.37 -18.01 -9.07
CA GLU A 37 -4.68 -19.33 -8.52
C GLU A 37 -5.97 -19.90 -9.14
N ILE A 38 -7.04 -19.11 -9.14
CA ILE A 38 -8.31 -19.49 -9.77
C ILE A 38 -8.11 -19.76 -11.27
N HIS A 39 -7.36 -18.90 -11.96
CA HIS A 39 -7.08 -19.09 -13.38
C HIS A 39 -6.32 -20.40 -13.67
N GLN A 40 -5.46 -20.89 -12.78
CA GLN A 40 -4.75 -22.16 -12.97
C GLN A 40 -5.69 -23.36 -12.92
N GLU A 41 -6.66 -23.35 -12.01
CA GLU A 41 -7.66 -24.42 -11.84
C GLU A 41 -8.72 -24.46 -12.96
N LEU A 42 -8.89 -23.37 -13.71
CA LEU A 42 -9.91 -23.27 -14.74
C LEU A 42 -9.50 -23.93 -16.07
N GLN A 43 -10.41 -24.71 -16.64
CA GLN A 43 -10.22 -25.36 -17.95
C GLN A 43 -10.03 -24.32 -19.07
N ARG A 44 -9.10 -24.62 -19.99
CA ARG A 44 -8.78 -23.78 -21.15
C ARG A 44 -10.00 -23.66 -22.07
N GLY A 45 -10.33 -22.43 -22.49
CA GLY A 45 -11.47 -22.14 -23.37
C GLY A 45 -12.77 -21.72 -22.65
N THR A 46 -12.80 -21.72 -21.32
CA THR A 46 -13.95 -21.23 -20.56
C THR A 46 -13.97 -19.70 -20.46
N THR A 47 -15.16 -19.09 -20.56
CA THR A 47 -15.34 -17.63 -20.39
C THR A 47 -14.86 -17.14 -19.03
N LEU A 48 -15.02 -17.98 -18.00
CA LEU A 48 -14.62 -17.69 -16.64
C LEU A 48 -13.09 -17.53 -16.53
N ARG A 49 -12.31 -18.30 -17.30
CA ARG A 49 -10.84 -18.23 -17.32
C ARG A 49 -10.36 -16.90 -17.88
N ARG A 50 -10.98 -16.45 -18.97
CA ARG A 50 -10.71 -15.14 -19.58
C ARG A 50 -11.09 -13.99 -18.64
N LEU A 51 -12.23 -14.11 -17.95
CA LEU A 51 -12.64 -13.12 -16.97
C LEU A 51 -11.61 -12.99 -15.84
N THR A 52 -11.08 -14.10 -15.33
CA THR A 52 -10.04 -14.09 -14.28
C THR A 52 -8.74 -13.43 -14.75
N GLU A 53 -8.34 -13.65 -16.01
CA GLU A 53 -7.21 -12.96 -16.64
C GLU A 53 -7.45 -11.44 -16.73
N ASP A 54 -8.63 -11.03 -17.21
CA ASP A 54 -9.02 -9.62 -17.30
C ASP A 54 -8.98 -8.94 -15.92
N TRP A 55 -9.54 -9.58 -14.88
CA TRP A 55 -9.47 -9.09 -13.50
C TRP A 55 -8.03 -8.94 -13.03
N HIS A 56 -7.16 -9.90 -13.29
CA HIS A 56 -5.75 -9.81 -12.93
C HIS A 56 -5.07 -8.60 -13.58
N ILE A 57 -5.32 -8.37 -14.87
CA ILE A 57 -4.75 -7.23 -15.60
C ILE A 57 -5.23 -5.91 -15.00
N TYR A 58 -6.55 -5.75 -14.77
CA TYR A 58 -7.09 -4.51 -14.20
C TYR A 58 -6.62 -4.28 -12.77
N LEU A 59 -6.59 -5.32 -11.93
CA LEU A 59 -6.08 -5.21 -10.57
C LEU A 59 -4.60 -4.83 -10.57
N GLY A 60 -3.77 -5.45 -11.41
CA GLY A 60 -2.36 -5.09 -11.59
C GLY A 60 -2.18 -3.63 -12.03
N LEU A 61 -2.99 -3.18 -13.00
CA LEU A 61 -2.97 -1.79 -13.48
C LEU A 61 -3.32 -0.79 -12.37
N THR A 62 -4.26 -1.12 -11.48
CA THR A 62 -4.60 -0.27 -10.32
C THR A 62 -3.53 -0.30 -9.23
N LEU A 63 -2.83 -1.43 -9.05
CA LEU A 63 -1.81 -1.60 -8.03
C LEU A 63 -0.54 -0.76 -8.33
N ILE A 64 -0.12 -0.67 -9.59
CA ILE A 64 1.08 0.07 -10.02
C ILE A 64 1.10 1.53 -9.51
N PRO A 65 0.10 2.39 -9.80
CA PRO A 65 0.12 3.78 -9.33
C PRO A 65 0.07 3.88 -7.79
N ILE A 66 -0.62 2.95 -7.12
CA ILE A 66 -0.67 2.89 -5.66
C ILE A 66 0.72 2.62 -5.07
N VAL A 67 1.46 1.66 -5.64
CA VAL A 67 2.82 1.32 -5.20
C VAL A 67 3.79 2.47 -5.50
N ILE A 68 3.69 3.12 -6.66
CA ILE A 68 4.50 4.31 -6.98
C ILE A 68 4.22 5.43 -5.97
N TYR A 69 2.94 5.73 -5.70
CA TYR A 69 2.57 6.72 -4.71
C TYR A 69 3.14 6.36 -3.32
N ARG A 70 3.02 5.10 -2.91
CA ARG A 70 3.55 4.61 -1.64
C ARG A 70 5.08 4.75 -1.55
N ALA A 71 5.80 4.44 -2.64
CA ALA A 71 7.24 4.64 -2.75
C ALA A 71 7.62 6.13 -2.63
N LEU A 72 6.87 7.02 -3.29
CA LEU A 72 7.09 8.47 -3.17
C LEU A 72 6.82 8.99 -1.75
N VAL A 73 5.78 8.48 -1.08
CA VAL A 73 5.46 8.85 0.31
C VAL A 73 6.58 8.44 1.25
N ILE A 74 7.11 7.22 1.16
CA ILE A 74 8.20 6.79 2.06
C ILE A 74 9.52 7.52 1.78
N LEU A 75 9.81 7.84 0.51
CA LEU A 75 10.99 8.62 0.15
C LEU A 75 10.95 10.06 0.66
N ARG A 76 9.76 10.65 0.77
CA ARG A 76 9.54 12.05 1.20
C ARG A 76 9.21 12.22 2.69
N SER A 77 8.70 11.18 3.34
CA SER A 77 8.28 11.28 4.74
C SER A 77 9.49 11.22 5.66
N PRO A 78 9.70 12.20 6.56
CA PRO A 78 10.67 12.05 7.62
C PRO A 78 10.23 10.89 8.51
N ILE A 79 11.09 9.86 8.61
CA ILE A 79 10.87 8.73 9.51
C ILE A 79 10.77 9.31 10.93
N PRO A 80 9.64 9.18 11.63
CA PRO A 80 9.49 9.74 12.96
C PRO A 80 10.62 9.22 13.85
N PRO A 81 11.26 10.08 14.65
CA PRO A 81 12.40 9.66 15.47
C PRO A 81 11.92 8.62 16.48
N ILE A 82 12.33 7.38 16.25
CA ILE A 82 12.13 6.26 17.19
C ILE A 82 13.16 6.47 18.31
N ILE A 83 12.71 6.36 19.56
CA ILE A 83 13.54 6.48 20.76
C ILE A 83 13.76 5.06 21.30
N PRO A 84 15.02 4.64 21.58
CA PRO A 84 16.28 5.38 21.46
C PRO A 84 16.71 5.63 20.00
N ALA A 85 17.54 6.67 19.80
CA ALA A 85 17.99 7.11 18.48
C ALA A 85 18.70 5.98 17.71
N GLN A 86 18.16 5.66 16.54
CA GLN A 86 18.63 4.57 15.68
C GLN A 86 20.01 4.84 15.08
N ALA A 87 20.81 3.80 14.92
CA ALA A 87 22.10 3.89 14.22
C ALA A 87 21.89 4.26 12.73
N ASN A 88 22.88 4.90 12.11
CA ASN A 88 22.75 5.38 10.72
C ASN A 88 22.43 4.24 9.72
N TRP A 89 22.93 3.03 9.98
CA TRP A 89 22.67 1.86 9.13
C TRP A 89 21.24 1.31 9.29
N GLU A 90 20.64 1.42 10.49
CA GLU A 90 19.23 1.05 10.73
C GLU A 90 18.29 1.97 9.94
N ARG A 91 18.59 3.28 9.94
CA ARG A 91 17.82 4.24 9.14
C ARG A 91 17.95 4.00 7.64
N LEU A 92 19.13 3.54 7.19
CA LEU A 92 19.35 3.19 5.78
C LEU A 92 18.61 1.89 5.41
N ALA A 93 18.65 0.89 6.28
CA ALA A 93 17.98 -0.40 6.08
C ALA A 93 16.45 -0.24 6.00
N VAL A 94 15.85 0.57 6.89
CA VAL A 94 14.42 0.89 6.86
C VAL A 94 14.01 1.63 5.58
N LYS A 95 14.93 2.36 4.95
CA LYS A 95 14.66 3.10 3.71
C LYS A 95 14.82 2.23 2.44
N LEU A 96 15.50 1.08 2.57
CA LEU A 96 15.74 0.12 1.49
C LEU A 96 14.69 -1.01 1.44
N MET A 97 14.01 -1.28 2.55
CA MET A 97 12.81 -2.13 2.62
C MET A 97 11.54 -1.34 2.27
#